data_AF-A0A8C6LGR2-F1
#
_entry.id   AF-A0A8C6LGR2-F1
#
_cell.length_a   1.000
_cell.length_b   1.000
_cell.length_c   1.000
_cell.angle_alpha   90.00
_cell.angle_beta   90.00
_cell.angle_gamma   90.00
#
_symmetry.space_group_name_H-M   'P 1'
#
loop_
_entity.id
_entity.type
_entity.pdbx_description
1 polymer ?
#
loop_
_entity_poly.entity_id
_entity_poly.type
_entity_poly.pdbx_seq_one_letter_code
_entity_poly.pdbx_strand_id
1 'polypeptide(L)'
;LVYCMGDEADNALRSLDLTGAQHQRCNAVKLVFNRFFVPRKNVIYERAKLNKRVQQPAEPVDAFITQSQCMRSLKMSTNCFWVKQPPGRVHVCRH
;
A
#
# COMPACT_ATOMS: atom_id res chain seq x y z
N LEU A 1 22.38 -9.02 -13.82
CA LEU A 1 21.32 -8.58 -12.89
C LEU A 1 20.28 -9.69 -12.71
N VAL A 2 19.55 -10.06 -13.76
CA VAL A 2 18.54 -11.14 -13.72
C VAL A 2 19.16 -12.47 -13.29
N TYR A 3 20.31 -12.84 -13.87
CA TYR A 3 21.09 -14.02 -13.45
C TYR A 3 21.45 -14.08 -11.96
N CYS A 4 21.55 -12.93 -11.27
CA CYS A 4 21.87 -12.88 -9.83
C CYS A 4 20.63 -13.05 -8.94
N MET A 5 19.43 -12.86 -9.47
CA MET A 5 18.16 -12.93 -8.73
C MET A 5 17.45 -14.29 -8.87
N GLY A 6 17.95 -15.16 -9.77
CA GLY A 6 17.39 -16.49 -10.02
C GLY A 6 16.16 -16.47 -10.93
N ASP A 7 15.59 -17.66 -11.17
CA ASP A 7 14.56 -17.91 -12.19
C ASP A 7 13.28 -17.06 -11.99
N GLU A 8 12.99 -16.68 -10.74
CA GLU A 8 11.82 -15.85 -10.42
C GLU A 8 11.94 -14.43 -11.00
N ALA A 9 13.16 -13.93 -11.20
CA ALA A 9 13.37 -12.63 -11.81
C ALA A 9 13.08 -12.62 -13.31
N ASP A 10 13.29 -13.75 -14.02
CA ASP A 10 12.91 -13.89 -15.42
C ASP A 10 11.38 -13.91 -15.58
N ASN A 11 10.67 -14.59 -14.66
CA ASN A 11 9.20 -14.57 -14.61
C ASN A 11 8.67 -13.16 -14.31
N ALA A 12 9.24 -12.49 -13.32
CA ALA A 12 8.90 -11.11 -12.99
C ALA A 12 9.19 -10.16 -14.18
N LEU A 13 10.33 -10.30 -14.84
CA LEU A 13 10.67 -9.47 -16.01
C LEU A 13 9.71 -9.68 -17.18
N ARG A 14 9.27 -10.92 -17.42
CA ARG A 14 8.24 -11.25 -18.44
C ARG A 14 6.86 -10.70 -18.10
N SER A 15 6.54 -10.57 -16.81
CA SER A 15 5.28 -9.98 -16.35
C SER A 15 5.25 -8.44 -16.45
N LEU A 16 6.41 -7.81 -16.68
CA LEU A 16 6.56 -6.37 -16.78
C LEU A 16 6.55 -5.96 -18.27
N ASP A 17 5.59 -5.12 -18.65
CA ASP A 17 5.45 -4.57 -20.02
C ASP A 17 6.55 -3.55 -20.34
N LEU A 18 7.79 -4.01 -20.51
CA LEU A 18 8.91 -3.18 -20.93
C LEU A 18 9.09 -3.22 -22.44
N THR A 19 9.29 -2.05 -23.04
CA THR A 19 9.65 -1.98 -24.47
C THR A 19 11.07 -2.53 -24.68
N GLY A 20 11.36 -3.09 -25.87
CA GLY A 20 12.69 -3.64 -26.19
C GLY A 20 13.84 -2.64 -25.95
N ALA A 21 13.59 -1.34 -26.12
CA ALA A 21 14.54 -0.26 -25.82
C ALA A 21 14.77 -0.04 -24.30
N GLN A 22 13.78 -0.34 -23.46
CA GLN A 22 13.90 -0.27 -21.99
C GLN A 22 14.61 -1.51 -21.42
N HIS A 23 14.44 -2.68 -22.04
CA HIS A 23 15.17 -3.90 -21.68
C HIS A 23 16.69 -3.74 -21.78
N GLN A 24 17.17 -3.00 -22.79
CA GLN A 24 18.60 -2.75 -22.99
C GLN A 24 19.19 -1.76 -21.97
N ARG A 25 18.35 -0.98 -21.27
CA ARG A 25 18.78 0.01 -20.29
C ARG A 25 18.72 -0.58 -18.88
N CYS A 26 19.89 -0.94 -18.35
CA CYS A 26 20.04 -1.47 -16.99
C CYS A 26 19.35 -0.61 -15.90
N ASN A 27 19.39 0.71 -16.04
CA ASN A 27 18.72 1.63 -15.10
C ASN A 27 17.19 1.54 -15.15
N ALA A 28 16.61 1.37 -16.34
CA ALA A 28 15.16 1.23 -16.49
C ALA A 28 14.67 -0.07 -15.85
N VAL A 29 15.38 -1.17 -16.12
CA VAL A 29 15.10 -2.49 -15.53
C VAL A 29 15.18 -2.45 -14.00
N LYS A 30 16.23 -1.84 -13.43
CA LYS A 30 16.36 -1.68 -11.96
C LYS A 30 15.21 -0.89 -11.34
N LEU A 31 14.80 0.20 -11.96
CA LEU A 31 13.72 1.05 -11.43
C LEU A 31 12.39 0.30 -11.41
N VAL A 32 12.13 -0.50 -12.44
CA VAL A 32 10.91 -1.29 -12.57
C VAL A 32 10.90 -2.43 -11.56
N PHE A 33 12.02 -3.14 -11.38
CA PHE A 33 12.16 -4.15 -10.32
C PHE A 33 11.98 -3.55 -8.93
N ASN A 34 12.57 -2.38 -8.66
CA ASN A 34 12.35 -1.68 -7.39
C ASN A 34 10.86 -1.36 -7.19
N ARG A 35 10.14 -0.94 -8.23
CA ARG A 35 8.70 -0.70 -8.15
C ARG A 35 7.87 -1.98 -7.98
N PHE A 36 8.29 -3.07 -8.61
CA PHE A 36 7.61 -4.37 -8.56
C PHE A 36 7.74 -5.03 -7.18
N PHE A 37 8.94 -4.99 -6.60
CA PHE A 37 9.22 -5.59 -5.29
C PHE A 37 8.86 -4.71 -4.11
N VAL A 38 8.66 -3.40 -4.29
CA VAL A 38 8.09 -2.56 -3.24
C VAL A 38 6.64 -2.96 -3.01
N PRO A 39 6.29 -3.45 -1.80
CA PRO A 39 4.91 -3.82 -1.49
C PRO A 39 4.01 -2.60 -1.69
N ARG A 40 3.10 -2.68 -2.67
CA ARG A 40 2.10 -1.64 -2.88
C ARG A 40 1.15 -1.66 -1.68
N LYS A 41 1.26 -0.66 -0.80
CA LYS A 41 0.37 -0.52 0.35
C LYS A 41 -1.06 -0.28 -0.15
N ASN A 42 -1.94 -1.24 0.07
CA ASN A 42 -3.35 -1.08 -0.25
C ASN A 42 -3.99 -0.11 0.76
N VAL A 43 -4.25 1.12 0.30
CA VAL A 43 -4.82 2.19 1.15
C VAL A 43 -6.18 1.82 1.72
N ILE A 44 -6.99 1.04 1.00
CA ILE A 44 -8.32 0.59 1.46
C ILE A 44 -8.16 -0.43 2.59
N TYR A 45 -7.25 -1.40 2.43
CA TYR A 45 -6.95 -2.40 3.46
C TYR A 45 -6.43 -1.74 4.74
N GLU A 46 -5.44 -0.86 4.63
CA GLU A 46 -4.86 -0.15 5.76
C GLU A 46 -5.88 0.73 6.49
N ARG A 47 -6.78 1.36 5.72
CA ARG A 47 -7.88 2.15 6.27
C ARG A 47 -8.92 1.30 6.97
N ALA A 48 -9.30 0.16 6.40
CA ALA A 48 -10.22 -0.78 7.02
C ALA A 48 -9.63 -1.32 8.32
N LYS A 49 -8.34 -1.66 8.34
CA LYS A 49 -7.61 -2.09 9.54
C LYS A 49 -7.62 -1.00 10.63
N LEU A 50 -7.38 0.25 10.26
CA LEU A 50 -7.44 1.39 11.19
C LEU A 50 -8.86 1.62 11.74
N ASN A 51 -9.89 1.52 10.90
CA ASN A 51 -11.28 1.71 11.31
C ASN A 51 -11.82 0.59 12.20
N LYS A 52 -11.29 -0.62 12.05
CA LYS A 52 -11.60 -1.78 12.89
C LYS A 52 -10.80 -1.80 14.19
N ARG A 53 -9.85 -0.88 14.36
CA ARG A 53 -9.01 -0.84 15.55
C ARG A 53 -9.83 -0.42 16.77
N VAL A 54 -9.71 -1.19 17.85
CA VAL A 54 -10.29 -0.93 19.16
C VAL A 54 -9.15 -0.89 20.17
N GLN A 55 -9.21 0.02 21.15
CA GLN A 55 -8.23 0.08 22.23
C GLN A 55 -8.25 -1.22 23.02
N GLN A 56 -7.07 -1.81 23.24
CA GLN A 56 -6.97 -3.01 24.07
C GLN A 56 -7.08 -2.65 25.56
N PRO A 57 -7.58 -3.54 26.43
CA PRO A 57 -7.77 -3.24 27.86
C PRO A 57 -6.49 -2.83 28.60
N ALA A 58 -5.33 -3.31 28.13
CA ALA A 58 -4.02 -3.02 28.69
C ALA A 58 -3.26 -1.89 27.96
N GLU A 59 -3.85 -1.29 26.92
CA GLU A 59 -3.21 -0.21 26.16
C GLU A 59 -3.56 1.16 26.77
N PRO A 60 -2.57 1.99 27.13
CA PRO A 60 -2.83 3.33 27.62
C PRO A 60 -3.46 4.21 26.53
N VAL A 61 -4.42 5.03 26.93
CA VAL A 61 -5.23 5.88 26.03
C VAL A 61 -4.36 6.79 25.16
N ASP A 62 -3.30 7.36 25.74
CA ASP A 62 -2.41 8.26 25.01
C ASP A 62 -1.63 7.53 23.91
N ALA A 63 -1.14 6.31 24.18
CA ALA A 63 -0.48 5.50 23.15
C ALA A 63 -1.46 5.13 22.02
N PHE A 64 -2.70 4.79 22.37
CA PHE A 64 -3.73 4.48 21.37
C PHE A 64 -4.04 5.70 20.48
N ILE A 65 -4.20 6.88 21.08
CA ILE A 65 -4.47 8.14 20.38
C ILE A 65 -3.28 8.53 19.50
N THR A 66 -2.07 8.56 20.05
CA THR A 66 -0.86 8.92 19.31
C THR A 66 -0.62 7.99 18.14
N GLN A 67 -0.76 6.67 18.32
CA GLN A 67 -0.59 5.72 17.23
C GLN A 67 -1.68 5.88 16.17
N SER A 68 -2.93 6.13 16.59
CA SER A 68 -4.04 6.36 15.67
C SER A 68 -3.87 7.66 14.87
N GLN A 69 -3.34 8.72 15.47
CA GLN A 69 -3.05 10.00 14.83
C GLN A 69 -1.84 9.90 13.88
N CYS A 70 -0.75 9.27 14.32
CA CYS A 70 0.45 9.04 13.50
C CYS A 70 0.11 8.22 12.24
N MET A 71 -0.69 7.16 12.39
CA MET A 71 -1.15 6.36 11.25
C MET A 71 -2.05 7.14 10.29
N ARG A 72 -2.85 8.10 10.77
CA ARG A 72 -3.69 8.97 9.91
C ARG A 72 -2.85 9.99 9.16
N SER A 73 -1.92 10.66 9.86
CA SER A 73 -1.04 11.68 9.26
C SER A 73 -0.19 11.11 8.12
N LEU A 74 0.34 9.90 8.27
CA LEU A 74 1.19 9.26 7.26
C LEU A 74 0.42 8.62 6.09
N LYS A 75 -0.92 8.49 6.15
CA LYS A 75 -1.70 7.69 5.17
C LYS A 75 -2.88 8.42 4.53
N MET A 76 -3.19 9.67 4.89
CA MET A 76 -4.27 10.44 4.27
C MET A 76 -3.78 11.30 3.11
N SER A 77 -3.45 10.64 1.99
CA SER A 77 -3.53 11.28 0.68
C SER A 77 -4.82 10.81 0.02
N THR A 78 -5.67 11.79 -0.31
CA THR A 78 -6.83 11.83 -1.22
C THR A 78 -8.16 11.13 -0.87
N ASN A 79 -9.17 11.98 -0.62
CA ASN A 79 -10.56 11.92 -1.11
C ASN A 79 -11.50 10.75 -0.79
N CYS A 80 -11.41 10.12 0.39
CA CYS A 80 -12.49 9.24 0.83
C CYS A 80 -13.08 9.74 2.16
N PHE A 81 -14.33 10.18 2.18
CA PHE A 81 -15.04 10.62 3.39
C PHE A 81 -16.00 9.51 3.86
N TRP A 82 -16.01 9.18 5.16
CA TRP A 82 -17.01 8.26 5.71
C TRP A 82 -18.23 9.08 6.14
N VAL A 83 -19.35 8.92 5.44
CA VAL A 83 -20.64 9.40 5.93
C VAL A 83 -21.17 8.40 6.95
N LYS A 84 -21.40 8.84 8.18
CA LYS A 84 -22.03 8.01 9.23
C LYS A 84 -23.55 8.13 9.07
N GLN A 85 -24.20 7.11 8.50
CA GLN A 85 -25.66 6.97 8.56
C GLN A 85 -26.04 5.79 9.46
N PRO A 86 -27.01 5.92 10.38
CA PRO A 86 -27.56 4.77 11.10
C PRO A 86 -28.45 3.92 10.15
N PRO A 87 -28.45 2.57 10.23
CA PRO A 87 -27.79 1.69 11.19
C PRO A 87 -26.57 0.94 10.62
N GLY A 88 -25.69 1.57 9.82
CA GLY A 88 -24.49 0.90 9.28
C GLY A 88 -23.47 1.81 8.59
N ARG A 89 -22.17 1.49 8.73
CA ARG A 89 -21.08 2.18 8.00
C ARG A 89 -20.99 1.63 6.57
N VAL A 90 -21.58 2.34 5.60
CA VAL A 90 -21.45 2.01 4.17
C VAL A 90 -20.19 2.66 3.61
N HIS A 91 -19.39 1.89 2.87
CA HIS A 91 -18.21 2.39 2.18
C HIS A 91 -18.64 3.03 0.85
N VAL A 92 -18.52 4.35 0.74
CA VAL A 92 -18.80 5.07 -0.51
C VAL A 92 -17.49 5.63 -1.06
N CYS A 93 -17.04 5.09 -2.19
CA CYS A 93 -16.00 5.73 -3.01
C CYS A 93 -16.69 6.62 -4.03
N ARG A 94 -16.33 7.91 -4.09
CA ARG A 94 -16.66 8.74 -5.26
C ARG A 94 -15.69 8.37 -6.38
N HIS A 95 -16.24 8.06 -7.55
CA HIS A 95 -15.51 8.00 -8.81
C HIS A 95 -15.06 9.40 -9.24
#